data_AF-A0A1G1W2J5-F1
#
_entry.id   AF-A0A1G1W2J5-F1
#
_cell.length_a   1.000
_cell.length_b   1.000
_cell.length_c   1.000
_cell.angle_alpha   90.00
_cell.angle_beta   90.00
_cell.angle_gamma   90.00
#
_symmetry.space_group_name_H-M   'P 1'
#
loop_
_entity.id
_entity.type
_entity.pdbx_description
1 polymer ?
#
loop_
_entity_poly.entity_id
_entity_poly.type
_entity_poly.pdbx_seq_one_letter_code
_entity_poly.pdbx_strand_id
1 'polypeptide(L)'
;MNKKVLAAILLILFTVILGIVWYFFSSKGVQSPFSKTKESSLEMAVYNKGGRMLVGINSPYFQQVQVEAEDLLVSADSGLFLLVTPETIKRIKEQESCLELIYSQPKTFTSSFNELEVKPDRLLIPLSGEFVGTKNNVVIFIGDRKAYSSGPYVNSRGVSKLKSLLNAAGVKEF
;
A
#
# COMPACT_ATOMS: atom_id res chain seq x y z
N MET A 1 31.90 -63.02 -17.68
CA MET A 1 31.30 -61.69 -17.94
C MET A 1 32.38 -60.74 -18.45
N ASN A 2 32.17 -60.09 -19.59
CA ASN A 2 33.18 -59.25 -20.24
C ASN A 2 33.45 -57.99 -19.41
N LYS A 3 34.71 -57.65 -19.12
CA LYS A 3 35.10 -56.47 -18.34
C LYS A 3 34.49 -55.17 -18.91
N LYS A 4 34.29 -55.11 -20.23
CA LYS A 4 33.63 -53.98 -20.91
C LYS A 4 32.14 -53.86 -20.57
N VAL A 5 31.46 -55.00 -20.43
CA VAL A 5 30.02 -55.05 -20.08
C VAL A 5 29.83 -54.67 -18.60
N LEU A 6 30.72 -55.13 -17.72
CA LEU A 6 30.70 -54.76 -16.30
C LEU A 6 30.94 -53.25 -16.09
N ALA A 7 31.87 -52.66 -16.85
CA ALA A 7 32.14 -51.22 -16.79
C ALA A 7 30.95 -50.38 -17.26
N ALA A 8 30.24 -50.81 -18.31
CA ALA A 8 29.06 -50.12 -18.82
C ALA A 8 27.91 -50.11 -17.80
N ILE A 9 27.68 -51.24 -17.11
CA ILE A 9 26.65 -51.36 -16.07
C ILE A 9 26.96 -50.45 -14.88
N LEU A 10 28.23 -50.40 -14.45
CA LEU A 10 28.68 -49.51 -13.36
C LEU A 10 28.49 -48.03 -13.69
N LEU A 11 28.77 -47.63 -14.94
CA LEU A 11 28.59 -46.24 -15.39
C LEU A 11 27.11 -45.82 -15.33
N ILE A 12 26.20 -46.69 -15.79
CA ILE A 12 24.76 -46.43 -15.76
C ILE A 12 24.28 -46.29 -14.31
N LEU A 13 24.67 -47.21 -13.42
CA LEU A 13 24.32 -47.14 -12.00
C LEU A 13 24.81 -45.84 -11.35
N PHE A 14 26.02 -45.39 -11.67
CA PHE A 14 26.58 -44.15 -11.14
C PHE A 14 25.77 -42.92 -11.59
N THR A 15 25.35 -42.85 -12.85
CA THR A 15 24.53 -41.74 -13.36
C THR A 15 23.13 -41.70 -12.74
N VAL A 16 22.52 -42.86 -12.51
CA VAL A 16 21.21 -42.97 -11.84
C VAL A 16 21.31 -42.52 -10.38
N ILE A 17 22.36 -42.95 -9.67
CA ILE A 17 22.60 -42.53 -8.28
C ILE A 17 22.81 -41.01 -8.20
N LEU A 18 23.61 -40.43 -9.11
CA LEU A 18 23.80 -38.97 -9.17
C LEU A 18 22.49 -38.21 -9.42
N GLY A 19 21.64 -38.71 -10.32
CA GLY A 19 20.33 -38.11 -10.60
C GLY A 19 19.40 -38.14 -9.38
N ILE A 20 19.38 -39.25 -8.64
CA ILE A 20 18.59 -39.39 -7.41
C ILE A 20 19.13 -38.45 -6.31
N VAL A 21 20.44 -38.38 -6.12
CA VAL A 21 21.06 -37.47 -5.15
C VAL A 21 20.75 -36.02 -5.49
N TRP A 22 20.84 -35.63 -6.76
CA TRP A 22 20.49 -34.28 -7.22
C TRP A 22 19.00 -33.97 -7.01
N TYR A 23 18.10 -34.92 -7.28
CA TYR A 23 16.67 -34.78 -7.02
C TYR A 23 16.35 -34.58 -5.53
N PHE A 24 17.02 -35.32 -4.63
CA PHE A 24 16.86 -35.15 -3.18
C PHE A 24 17.50 -33.86 -2.65
N PHE A 25 18.59 -33.40 -3.27
CA PHE A 25 19.23 -32.14 -2.89
C PHE A 25 18.43 -30.93 -3.38
N SER A 26 17.79 -31.04 -4.55
CA SER A 26 16.96 -29.97 -5.12
C SER A 26 15.54 -29.90 -4.55
N SER A 27 15.04 -30.96 -3.91
CA SER A 27 13.72 -31.00 -3.25
C SER A 27 13.73 -30.57 -1.78
N LYS A 28 14.92 -30.50 -1.16
CA LYS A 28 15.08 -29.79 0.11
C LYS A 28 15.28 -28.32 -0.20
N GLY A 29 14.15 -27.64 -0.43
CA GLY A 29 14.09 -26.19 -0.38
C GLY A 29 14.79 -25.73 0.89
N VAL A 30 15.97 -25.14 0.73
CA VAL A 30 16.66 -24.42 1.79
C VAL A 30 15.68 -23.34 2.22
N GLN A 31 14.97 -23.60 3.32
CA GLN A 31 14.31 -22.55 4.07
C GLN A 31 15.44 -21.66 4.59
N SER A 32 15.78 -20.68 3.76
CA SER A 32 16.56 -19.54 4.16
C SER A 32 15.93 -18.97 5.44
N PRO A 33 16.69 -18.77 6.53
CA PRO A 33 16.19 -18.06 7.70
C PRO A 33 16.03 -16.55 7.44
N PHE A 34 16.22 -16.08 6.21
CA PHE A 34 16.00 -14.69 5.86
C PHE A 34 14.52 -14.39 5.64
N SER A 35 14.02 -13.56 6.55
CA SER A 35 12.83 -12.75 6.44
C SER A 35 11.52 -13.52 6.24
N LYS A 36 10.90 -13.81 7.38
CA LYS A 36 9.51 -13.38 7.58
C LYS A 36 9.43 -11.90 7.20
N THR A 37 9.25 -11.61 5.92
CA THR A 37 8.81 -10.30 5.44
C THR A 37 7.48 -10.11 6.13
N LYS A 38 7.49 -9.31 7.20
CA LYS A 38 6.30 -8.85 7.89
C LYS A 38 5.36 -8.37 6.80
N GLU A 39 4.34 -9.16 6.49
CA GLU A 39 3.31 -8.79 5.51
C GLU A 39 2.90 -7.37 5.83
N SER A 40 3.04 -6.48 4.85
CA SER A 40 2.70 -5.08 5.04
C SER A 40 1.27 -5.00 5.53
N SER A 41 1.07 -4.46 6.73
CA SER A 41 -0.27 -4.21 7.25
C SER A 41 -0.96 -3.04 6.54
N LEU A 42 -0.37 -2.48 5.49
CA LEU A 42 -0.84 -1.32 4.76
C LEU A 42 -0.61 -1.48 3.26
N GLU A 43 -1.66 -1.24 2.48
CA GLU A 43 -1.59 -1.01 1.04
C GLU A 43 -1.78 0.48 0.76
N MET A 44 -0.99 1.03 -0.16
CA MET A 44 -1.06 2.42 -0.58
C MET A 44 -1.34 2.47 -2.08
N ALA A 45 -2.47 3.08 -2.45
CA ALA A 45 -2.89 3.21 -3.83
C ALA A 45 -3.02 4.70 -4.19
N VAL A 46 -2.52 5.07 -5.36
CA VAL A 46 -2.79 6.37 -5.98
C VAL A 46 -3.76 6.15 -7.12
N TYR A 47 -4.82 6.95 -7.12
CA TYR A 47 -5.75 7.05 -8.23
C TYR A 47 -5.44 8.32 -9.02
N ASN A 48 -5.53 8.23 -10.34
CA ASN A 48 -5.45 9.38 -11.23
C ASN A 48 -6.38 9.15 -12.41
N LYS A 49 -7.51 9.87 -12.44
CA LYS A 49 -8.51 9.81 -13.52
C LYS A 49 -8.94 8.36 -13.84
N GLY A 50 -9.26 7.59 -12.80
CA GLY A 50 -9.69 6.19 -12.90
C GLY A 50 -8.55 5.18 -13.02
N GLY A 51 -7.34 5.61 -13.36
CA GLY A 51 -6.14 4.78 -13.27
C GLY A 51 -5.77 4.52 -11.81
N ARG A 52 -5.38 3.28 -11.49
CA ARG A 52 -4.95 2.88 -10.14
C ARG A 52 -3.50 2.38 -10.18
N MET A 53 -2.65 2.95 -9.33
CA MET A 53 -1.26 2.55 -9.16
C MET A 53 -0.98 2.23 -7.70
N LEU A 54 -0.32 1.11 -7.43
CA LEU A 54 0.14 0.79 -6.08
C LEU A 54 1.52 1.41 -5.85
N VAL A 55 1.69 2.06 -4.70
CA VAL A 55 3.00 2.54 -4.27
C VAL A 55 3.74 1.35 -3.69
N GLY A 56 4.88 1.00 -4.28
CA GLY A 56 5.67 -0.15 -3.85
C GLY A 56 6.16 0.03 -2.41
N ILE A 57 5.93 -0.97 -1.56
CA ILE A 57 6.40 -0.94 -0.16
C ILE A 57 7.91 -0.76 -0.01
N ASN A 58 8.67 -1.23 -1.00
CA ASN A 58 10.11 -1.10 -1.02
C ASN A 58 10.59 0.31 -1.43
N SER A 59 9.67 1.23 -1.74
CA SER A 59 10.02 2.62 -2.02
C SER A 59 10.59 3.28 -0.75
N PRO A 60 11.72 4.00 -0.83
CA PRO A 60 12.29 4.73 0.32
C PRO A 60 11.37 5.84 0.85
N TYR A 61 10.34 6.21 0.07
CA TYR A 61 9.36 7.23 0.45
C TYR A 61 8.05 6.64 0.97
N PHE A 62 7.83 5.32 0.93
CA PHE A 62 6.57 4.69 1.33
C PHE A 62 6.15 5.09 2.74
N GLN A 63 7.06 4.92 3.71
CA GLN A 63 6.79 5.28 5.11
C GLN A 63 6.58 6.79 5.28
N GLN A 64 7.29 7.62 4.54
CA GLN A 64 7.16 9.08 4.63
C GLN A 64 5.80 9.54 4.12
N VAL A 65 5.31 8.97 3.01
CA VAL A 65 3.97 9.23 2.47
C VAL A 65 2.91 8.78 3.46
N GLN A 66 3.06 7.60 4.06
CA GLN A 66 2.15 7.11 5.09
C GLN A 66 2.07 8.09 6.27
N VAL A 67 3.22 8.43 6.86
CA VAL A 67 3.29 9.31 8.03
C VAL A 67 2.69 10.68 7.72
N GLU A 68 3.00 11.25 6.56
CA GLU A 68 2.43 12.54 6.16
C GLU A 68 0.90 12.50 6.01
N ALA A 69 0.37 11.46 5.36
CA ALA A 69 -1.07 11.29 5.19
C ALA A 69 -1.80 11.07 6.52
N GLU A 70 -1.22 10.28 7.42
CA GLU A 70 -1.75 10.08 8.77
C GLU A 70 -1.69 11.37 9.59
N ASP A 71 -0.60 12.12 9.51
CA ASP A 71 -0.40 13.38 10.21
C ASP A 71 -1.39 14.46 9.73
N LEU A 72 -1.78 14.46 8.45
CA LEU A 72 -2.86 15.32 7.95
C LEU A 72 -4.20 15.05 8.65
N LEU A 73 -4.53 13.80 8.98
CA LEU A 73 -5.72 13.48 9.77
C LEU A 73 -5.58 13.89 11.24
N VAL A 74 -4.45 13.54 11.86
CA VAL A 74 -4.19 13.82 13.28
C VAL A 74 -4.18 15.33 13.55
N SER A 75 -3.63 16.12 12.63
CA SER A 75 -3.57 17.58 12.73
C SER A 75 -4.71 18.29 12.00
N ALA A 76 -5.79 17.58 11.64
CA ALA A 76 -6.97 18.22 11.07
C ALA A 76 -7.49 19.33 12.01
N ASP A 77 -7.88 20.45 11.43
CA ASP A 77 -8.26 21.67 12.15
C ASP A 77 -9.77 21.93 12.15
N SER A 78 -10.50 21.21 11.29
CA SER A 78 -11.95 21.31 11.18
C SER A 78 -12.57 20.05 10.55
N GLY A 79 -13.90 19.97 10.57
CA GLY A 79 -14.68 18.97 9.86
C GLY A 79 -15.73 19.64 8.97
N LEU A 80 -16.08 19.01 7.84
CA LEU A 80 -17.13 19.49 6.94
C LEU A 80 -18.47 18.83 7.25
N PHE A 81 -19.55 19.61 7.21
CA PHE A 81 -20.91 19.06 7.14
C PHE A 81 -21.21 18.57 5.71
N LEU A 82 -20.52 17.51 5.29
CA LEU A 82 -20.66 16.90 3.97
C LEU A 82 -21.16 15.46 4.12
N LEU A 83 -22.26 15.15 3.42
CA LEU A 83 -22.73 13.79 3.21
C LEU A 83 -21.81 13.10 2.20
N VAL A 84 -21.20 12.00 2.61
CA VAL A 84 -20.28 11.22 1.76
C VAL A 84 -21.01 9.97 1.30
N THR A 85 -21.36 9.93 0.01
CA THR A 85 -21.99 8.76 -0.62
C THR A 85 -20.95 7.90 -1.36
N PRO A 86 -21.26 6.62 -1.66
CA PRO A 86 -20.40 5.79 -2.51
C PRO A 86 -20.09 6.44 -3.86
N GLU A 87 -21.04 7.15 -4.47
CA GLU A 87 -20.87 7.87 -5.74
C GLU A 87 -19.88 9.03 -5.60
N THR A 88 -19.86 9.69 -4.43
CA THR A 88 -18.89 10.76 -4.14
C THR A 88 -17.47 10.20 -4.19
N ILE A 89 -17.23 9.10 -3.48
CA ILE A 89 -15.91 8.45 -3.44
C ILE A 89 -15.53 7.88 -4.80
N LYS A 90 -16.48 7.25 -5.50
CA LYS A 90 -16.28 6.74 -6.85
C LYS A 90 -15.84 7.86 -7.80
N ARG A 91 -16.55 8.99 -7.79
CA ARG A 91 -16.23 10.16 -8.62
C ARG A 91 -14.82 10.69 -8.33
N ILE A 92 -14.43 10.83 -7.06
CA ILE A 92 -13.08 11.28 -6.71
C ILE A 92 -12.02 10.34 -7.31
N LYS A 93 -12.18 9.02 -7.16
CA LYS A 93 -11.23 8.04 -7.71
C LYS A 93 -11.20 7.98 -9.24
N GLU A 94 -12.34 8.23 -9.89
CA GLU A 94 -12.49 8.15 -11.35
C GLU A 94 -12.12 9.44 -12.08
N GLN A 95 -12.27 10.60 -11.44
CA GLN A 95 -12.14 11.90 -12.11
C GLN A 95 -10.98 12.75 -11.60
N GLU A 96 -10.55 12.53 -10.35
CA GLU A 96 -9.51 13.32 -9.70
C GLU A 96 -8.26 12.46 -9.44
N SER A 97 -7.22 13.10 -8.92
CA SER A 97 -6.05 12.40 -8.38
C SER A 97 -6.22 12.29 -6.88
N CYS A 98 -6.04 11.10 -6.30
CA CYS A 98 -6.13 10.91 -4.85
C CYS A 98 -5.21 9.80 -4.33
N LEU A 99 -4.81 9.91 -3.07
CA LEU A 99 -4.10 8.88 -2.32
C LEU A 99 -5.12 8.11 -1.46
N GLU A 100 -5.06 6.78 -1.48
CA GLU A 100 -5.79 5.92 -0.56
C GLU A 100 -4.81 5.06 0.24
N LEU A 101 -4.91 5.15 1.58
CA LEU A 101 -4.26 4.23 2.51
C LEU A 101 -5.29 3.18 2.94
N ILE A 102 -4.95 1.91 2.81
CA ILE A 102 -5.82 0.77 3.15
C ILE A 102 -5.09 -0.12 4.16
N TYR A 103 -5.51 -0.04 5.42
CA TYR A 103 -4.93 -0.83 6.50
C TYR A 103 -5.56 -2.23 6.54
N SER A 104 -4.78 -3.24 6.89
CA SER A 104 -5.29 -4.61 7.09
C SER A 104 -6.22 -4.72 8.30
N GLN A 105 -6.01 -3.86 9.31
CA GLN A 105 -6.80 -3.70 10.51
C GLN A 105 -7.06 -2.21 10.78
N PRO A 106 -8.22 -1.84 11.36
CA PRO A 106 -8.48 -0.47 11.78
C PRO A 106 -7.35 0.10 12.63
N LYS A 107 -6.93 1.32 12.32
CA LYS A 107 -5.89 2.04 13.07
C LYS A 107 -6.53 3.17 13.86
N THR A 108 -6.19 3.27 15.14
CA THR A 108 -6.66 4.37 16.00
C THR A 108 -5.94 5.67 15.67
N PHE A 109 -6.70 6.74 15.50
CA PHE A 109 -6.23 8.12 15.42
C PHE A 109 -7.03 8.99 16.36
N THR A 110 -6.39 10.02 16.93
CA THR A 110 -7.05 11.09 17.67
C THR A 110 -6.82 12.38 16.92
N SER A 111 -7.90 13.02 16.48
CA SER A 111 -7.80 14.29 15.75
C SER A 111 -7.65 15.47 16.71
N SER A 112 -6.79 16.43 16.37
CA SER A 112 -6.59 17.65 17.15
C SER A 112 -7.80 18.60 17.10
N PHE A 113 -8.68 18.45 16.09
CA PHE A 113 -9.86 19.28 15.93
C PHE A 113 -10.89 19.11 17.06
N ASN A 114 -11.19 17.86 17.43
CA ASN A 114 -12.28 17.53 18.35
C ASN A 114 -11.88 16.53 19.45
N GLU A 115 -10.62 16.12 19.49
CA GLU A 115 -10.06 15.12 20.42
C GLU A 115 -10.80 13.77 20.40
N LEU A 116 -11.60 13.50 19.35
CA LEU A 116 -12.32 12.25 19.21
C LEU A 116 -11.40 11.18 18.63
N GLU A 117 -11.54 9.97 19.18
CA GLU A 117 -10.88 8.78 18.67
C GLU A 117 -11.66 8.22 17.48
N VAL A 118 -10.99 8.04 16.34
CA VAL A 118 -11.51 7.36 15.16
C VAL A 118 -10.69 6.12 14.84
N LYS A 119 -11.33 5.10 14.29
CA LYS A 119 -10.71 3.82 13.93
C LYS A 119 -10.96 3.44 12.47
N PRO A 120 -10.52 4.23 11.49
CA PRO A 120 -10.65 3.86 10.09
C PRO A 120 -9.71 2.71 9.73
N ASP A 121 -10.14 1.91 8.75
CA ASP A 121 -9.23 1.04 7.98
C ASP A 121 -8.89 1.64 6.61
N ARG A 122 -9.47 2.79 6.26
CA ARG A 122 -9.19 3.53 5.03
C ARG A 122 -9.08 5.02 5.26
N LEU A 123 -8.06 5.63 4.64
CA LEU A 123 -7.94 7.08 4.49
C LEU A 123 -7.88 7.40 3.00
N LEU A 124 -8.67 8.37 2.56
CA LEU A 124 -8.62 8.89 1.20
C LEU A 124 -8.39 10.39 1.22
N ILE A 125 -7.33 10.81 0.54
CA ILE A 125 -6.86 12.19 0.49
C ILE A 125 -6.80 12.61 -0.99
N PRO A 126 -7.72 13.47 -1.44
CA PRO A 126 -7.65 14.08 -2.76
C PRO A 126 -6.35 14.88 -2.91
N LEU A 127 -5.71 14.74 -4.05
CA LEU A 127 -4.51 15.45 -4.46
C LEU A 127 -4.83 16.53 -5.50
N SER A 128 -5.99 16.46 -6.16
CA SER A 128 -6.49 17.49 -7.07
C SER A 128 -8.02 17.59 -6.94
N GLY A 129 -8.63 18.50 -7.71
CA GLY A 129 -10.09 18.65 -7.76
C GLY A 129 -10.68 19.54 -6.67
N GLU A 130 -11.99 19.42 -6.45
CA GLU A 130 -12.75 20.38 -5.62
C GLU A 130 -12.47 20.24 -4.13
N PHE A 131 -11.98 19.08 -3.70
CA PHE A 131 -11.67 18.77 -2.31
C PHE A 131 -10.23 19.15 -1.92
N VAL A 132 -9.51 19.78 -2.84
CA VAL A 132 -8.24 20.47 -2.58
C VAL A 132 -8.51 21.97 -2.75
N GLY A 133 -8.65 22.66 -1.62
CA GLY A 133 -9.05 24.06 -1.60
C GLY A 133 -7.95 25.01 -2.08
N THR A 134 -8.37 26.17 -2.59
CA THR A 134 -7.49 27.23 -3.13
C THR A 134 -6.60 27.89 -2.07
N LYS A 135 -6.92 27.71 -0.78
CA LYS A 135 -6.14 28.24 0.36
C LYS A 135 -5.23 27.18 0.97
N ASN A 136 -4.76 26.23 0.17
CA ASN A 136 -3.87 25.15 0.59
C ASN A 136 -4.50 24.25 1.66
N ASN A 137 -5.81 24.03 1.58
CA ASN A 137 -6.56 23.14 2.45
C ASN A 137 -6.93 21.84 1.73
N VAL A 138 -7.05 20.73 2.47
CA VAL A 138 -7.43 19.43 1.91
C VAL A 138 -8.50 18.76 2.76
N VAL A 139 -9.46 18.13 2.10
CA VAL A 139 -10.49 17.30 2.74
C VAL A 139 -9.99 15.86 2.85
N ILE A 140 -10.07 15.27 4.02
CA ILE A 140 -9.62 13.92 4.34
C ILE A 140 -10.83 13.05 4.64
N PHE A 141 -11.05 12.04 3.82
CA PHE A 141 -12.14 11.10 3.97
C PHE A 141 -11.64 9.89 4.75
N ILE A 142 -12.39 9.51 5.79
CA ILE A 142 -12.11 8.30 6.57
C ILE A 142 -13.20 7.26 6.31
N GLY A 143 -12.84 5.98 6.36
CA GLY A 143 -13.78 4.91 6.08
C GLY A 143 -13.42 3.58 6.75
N ASP A 144 -14.37 2.67 6.64
CA ASP A 144 -14.20 1.26 6.99
C ASP A 144 -14.35 0.37 5.73
N ARG A 145 -14.31 -0.96 5.92
CA ARG A 145 -14.51 -1.93 4.82
C ARG A 145 -15.81 -1.77 4.04
N LYS A 146 -16.85 -1.17 4.64
CA LYS A 146 -18.19 -1.06 4.04
C LYS A 146 -18.36 0.28 3.34
N ALA A 147 -17.98 1.38 3.99
CA ALA A 147 -18.25 2.71 3.49
C ALA A 147 -17.29 3.77 4.05
N TYR A 148 -17.20 4.88 3.32
CA TYR A 148 -16.63 6.11 3.85
C TYR A 148 -17.65 6.84 4.72
N SER A 149 -17.16 7.43 5.81
CA SER A 149 -17.98 8.17 6.77
C SER A 149 -18.29 9.57 6.24
N SER A 150 -19.50 10.05 6.56
CA SER A 150 -19.84 11.46 6.40
C SER A 150 -19.14 12.29 7.48
N GLY A 151 -19.03 13.60 7.25
CA GLY A 151 -18.27 14.46 8.15
C GLY A 151 -16.75 14.36 7.94
N PRO A 152 -16.23 14.52 6.71
CA PRO A 152 -14.79 14.39 6.47
C PRO A 152 -14.02 15.52 7.16
N TYR A 153 -12.75 15.25 7.44
CA TYR A 153 -11.86 16.17 8.12
C TYR A 153 -11.26 17.15 7.13
N VAL A 154 -10.80 18.31 7.62
CA VAL A 154 -10.10 19.30 6.82
C VAL A 154 -8.78 19.64 7.50
N ASN A 155 -7.74 19.80 6.68
CA ASN A 155 -6.44 20.24 7.14
C ASN A 155 -5.94 21.42 6.28
N SER A 156 -5.63 22.54 6.90
CA SER A 156 -5.13 23.77 6.26
C SER A 156 -3.66 23.75 5.84
N ARG A 157 -2.91 22.68 6.15
CA ARG A 157 -1.55 22.47 5.62
C ARG A 157 -1.56 21.98 4.17
N GLY A 158 -2.67 21.37 3.73
CA GLY A 158 -2.88 20.94 2.35
C GLY A 158 -2.06 19.73 1.97
N VAL A 159 -1.80 19.56 0.66
CA VAL A 159 -1.18 18.35 0.10
C VAL A 159 0.19 18.58 -0.53
N SER A 160 0.76 19.79 -0.42
CA SER A 160 2.00 20.14 -1.11
C SER A 160 3.17 19.21 -0.75
N LYS A 161 3.37 18.94 0.55
CA LYS A 161 4.40 18.01 1.03
C LYS A 161 4.11 16.57 0.62
N LEU A 162 2.85 16.14 0.75
CA LEU A 162 2.41 14.80 0.35
C LEU A 162 2.66 14.54 -1.15
N LYS A 163 2.32 15.50 -2.02
CA LYS A 163 2.62 15.45 -3.47
C LYS A 163 4.12 15.34 -3.75
N SER A 164 4.94 16.11 -3.03
CA SER A 164 6.39 16.05 -3.18
C SER A 164 6.94 14.65 -2.86
N LEU A 165 6.44 14.02 -1.79
CA LEU A 165 6.84 12.67 -1.39
C LEU A 165 6.38 11.62 -2.41
N LEU A 166 5.16 11.75 -2.94
CA LEU A 166 4.65 10.84 -3.97
C LEU A 166 5.42 10.96 -5.29
N ASN A 167 5.76 12.18 -5.73
CA ASN A 167 6.64 12.41 -6.87
C ASN A 167 8.00 11.73 -6.68
N ALA A 168 8.59 11.88 -5.50
CA ALA A 168 9.86 11.24 -5.16
C ALA A 168 9.76 9.70 -5.10
N ALA A 169 8.57 9.17 -4.76
CA ALA A 169 8.25 7.74 -4.84
C ALA A 169 8.05 7.22 -6.27
N GLY A 170 8.18 8.08 -7.30
CA GLY A 170 8.01 7.72 -8.70
C GLY A 170 6.57 7.80 -9.21
N VAL A 171 5.63 8.29 -8.39
CA VAL A 171 4.26 8.57 -8.83
C VAL A 171 4.26 9.93 -9.52
N LYS A 172 4.19 9.93 -10.85
CA LYS A 172 4.16 11.15 -11.65
C LYS A 172 2.72 11.56 -11.92
N GLU A 173 2.51 12.88 -12.06
CA GLU A 173 1.26 13.55 -12.47
C GLU A 173 0.19 13.70 -11.37
N PHE A 174 0.07 14.94 -10.84
CA PHE A 174 -1.04 15.42 -10.02
C PHE A 174 -1.48 16.81 -10.49
#